data_AF-A0A928TIT2-F1
#
_entry.id   AF-A0A928TIT2-F1
#
_cell.length_a   1.000
_cell.length_b   1.000
_cell.length_c   1.000
_cell.angle_alpha   90.00
_cell.angle_beta   90.00
_cell.angle_gamma   90.00
#
_symmetry.space_group_name_H-M   'P 1'
#
loop_
_entity.id
_entity.type
_entity.pdbx_description
1 polymer ?
#
loop_
_entity_poly.entity_id
_entity_poly.type
_entity_poly.pdbx_seq_one_letter_code
_entity_poly.pdbx_strand_id
1 'polypeptide(L)'
;MPAVHAESTPTDAPPLPTGDVSVLAERAYSRTTGADAIRGNAVDLLIDARENFPAWLDAIRAAERQILFEMYIVDDDEIGRVFANALAERARAGVRVKVLIDWLGGWRGASVWNALAGTGAEVRYFNPPGFASPLAWLARDHRKTITVDDRVGFVSGLCVSRLWQGNPAKRREPWRDTGIAVHGPAVGALQRAFALVWDVAGDALTPECFCEPSSLPHVGDVTLRVVAGTPNAAGTYRLDLTIASVAHEYLWLTDAYFVGTAAYVQALAAAARDGVDVRLLVPGVSDIPLISPVSRVAYKPLLDAGVRVFEWDGTMLHAKTAVADGIWARVGSTNLNLASWMGNYELDVAIEDRAFAQRMAAQYAADLEHSTEIVLTKRHRVRKAEDAEPVEAKRAASGSAGRVAAGAVSVGSALSAALTNRRPLGAAEAGLLVKMAVLALILAVLTALWPRVVAWPLGFIAAWFGVAWLVKAAVLRRSLPPEPPAEPSPRSGRKDE
;
A
#
# COMPACT_ATOMS: atom_id res chain seq x y z
N MET A 1 -54.82 14.68 -14.14
CA MET A 1 -53.63 14.81 -13.28
C MET A 1 -53.87 14.03 -12.01
N PRO A 2 -53.10 12.97 -11.74
CA PRO A 2 -53.03 12.40 -10.41
C PRO A 2 -51.60 12.32 -9.85
N ALA A 3 -51.53 12.73 -8.58
CA ALA A 3 -50.68 12.27 -7.49
C ALA A 3 -49.14 12.20 -7.68
N VAL A 4 -48.50 13.22 -7.12
CA VAL A 4 -47.10 13.23 -6.68
C VAL A 4 -46.93 12.17 -5.58
N HIS A 5 -46.07 11.17 -5.82
CA HIS A 5 -45.64 10.24 -4.78
C HIS A 5 -44.53 10.89 -3.93
N ALA A 6 -44.80 10.99 -2.63
CA ALA A 6 -43.87 11.48 -1.62
C ALA A 6 -42.70 10.51 -1.43
N GLU A 7 -41.49 11.07 -1.33
CA GLU A 7 -40.26 10.40 -0.96
C GLU A 7 -40.37 9.79 0.44
N SER A 8 -40.00 8.51 0.55
CA SER A 8 -39.81 7.83 1.83
C SER A 8 -38.50 8.29 2.47
N THR A 9 -38.60 9.01 3.59
CA THR A 9 -37.49 9.31 4.50
C THR A 9 -36.87 8.03 5.08
N PRO A 10 -35.53 7.97 5.29
CA PRO A 10 -34.89 6.84 5.95
C PRO A 10 -35.35 6.75 7.40
N THR A 11 -35.74 5.56 7.80
CA THR A 11 -36.20 5.20 9.15
C THR A 11 -35.06 5.32 10.16
N ASP A 12 -35.27 6.08 11.24
CA ASP A 12 -34.40 6.15 12.42
C ASP A 12 -34.13 4.74 12.98
N ALA A 13 -32.91 4.23 12.78
CA ALA A 13 -32.41 3.10 13.55
C ALA A 13 -32.15 3.57 14.99
N PRO A 14 -32.57 2.82 16.02
CA PRO A 14 -32.35 3.22 17.40
C PRO A 14 -30.85 3.31 17.69
N PRO A 15 -30.38 4.36 18.40
CA PRO A 15 -28.97 4.49 18.73
C PRO A 15 -28.54 3.31 19.61
N LEU A 16 -27.51 2.60 19.15
CA LEU A 16 -26.87 1.55 19.94
C LEU A 16 -26.35 2.14 21.26
N PRO A 17 -26.42 1.41 22.39
CA PRO A 17 -25.83 1.85 23.65
C PRO A 17 -24.34 2.13 23.45
N THR A 18 -23.97 3.41 23.57
CA THR A 18 -22.76 4.01 23.02
C THR A 18 -21.46 3.62 23.74
N GLY A 19 -21.56 3.07 24.96
CA GLY A 19 -20.40 2.67 25.77
C GLY A 19 -19.77 1.35 25.33
N ASP A 20 -20.55 0.27 25.24
CA ASP A 20 -20.00 -1.07 24.98
C ASP A 20 -19.61 -1.26 23.51
N VAL A 21 -20.39 -0.68 22.57
CA VAL A 21 -20.12 -0.79 21.13
C VAL A 21 -18.84 -0.04 20.73
N SER A 22 -18.59 1.13 21.32
CA SER A 22 -17.36 1.89 21.05
C SER A 22 -16.12 1.16 21.57
N VAL A 23 -16.20 0.51 22.74
CA VAL A 23 -15.11 -0.34 23.27
C VAL A 23 -14.88 -1.57 22.39
N LEU A 24 -15.93 -2.22 21.90
CA LEU A 24 -15.81 -3.34 20.97
C LEU A 24 -15.20 -2.91 19.63
N ALA A 25 -15.60 -1.75 19.10
CA ALA A 25 -15.05 -1.19 17.88
C ALA A 25 -13.56 -0.83 18.04
N GLU A 26 -13.17 -0.19 19.14
CA GLU A 26 -11.78 0.12 19.46
C GLU A 26 -10.92 -1.16 19.52
N ARG A 27 -11.41 -2.19 20.22
CA ARG A 27 -10.73 -3.50 20.30
C ARG A 27 -10.64 -4.17 18.92
N ALA A 28 -11.68 -4.06 18.10
CA ALA A 28 -11.67 -4.59 16.76
C ALA A 28 -10.61 -3.89 15.91
N TYR A 29 -10.56 -2.56 15.91
CA TYR A 29 -9.55 -1.80 15.17
C TYR A 29 -8.13 -2.07 15.65
N SER A 30 -7.89 -2.10 16.96
CA SER A 30 -6.57 -2.42 17.52
C SER A 30 -6.10 -3.82 17.11
N ARG A 31 -6.95 -4.85 17.22
CA ARG A 31 -6.59 -6.22 16.80
C ARG A 31 -6.43 -6.36 15.29
N THR A 32 -7.25 -5.64 14.52
CA THR A 32 -7.23 -5.63 13.07
C THR A 32 -5.96 -4.99 12.52
N THR A 33 -5.52 -3.88 13.12
CA THR A 33 -4.35 -3.13 12.64
C THR A 33 -3.05 -3.56 13.31
N GLY A 34 -3.12 -4.09 14.53
CA GLY A 34 -1.97 -4.23 15.42
C GLY A 34 -1.52 -2.90 16.04
N ALA A 35 -2.35 -1.85 15.98
CA ALA A 35 -2.02 -0.50 16.45
C ALA A 35 -3.17 0.09 17.29
N ASP A 36 -2.84 0.71 18.41
CA ASP A 36 -3.82 1.37 19.27
C ASP A 36 -4.12 2.81 18.81
N ALA A 37 -5.31 3.31 19.15
CA ALA A 37 -5.66 4.71 18.92
C ALA A 37 -4.74 5.66 19.72
N ILE A 38 -4.15 6.61 19.01
CA ILE A 38 -3.31 7.67 19.56
C ILE A 38 -4.12 8.97 19.49
N ARG A 39 -4.38 9.58 20.64
CA ARG A 39 -5.07 10.87 20.76
C ARG A 39 -4.06 12.01 20.85
N GLY A 40 -4.52 13.25 20.72
CA GLY A 40 -3.70 14.43 21.00
C GLY A 40 -2.94 15.00 19.80
N ASN A 41 -3.33 14.64 18.57
CA ASN A 41 -2.58 14.99 17.36
C ASN A 41 -3.18 16.16 16.59
N ALA A 42 -2.38 16.75 15.72
CA ALA A 42 -2.84 17.59 14.62
C ALA A 42 -2.35 16.98 13.31
N VAL A 43 -3.19 17.04 12.26
CA VAL A 43 -2.87 16.44 10.96
C VAL A 43 -3.24 17.38 9.82
N ASP A 44 -2.23 17.75 9.04
CA ASP A 44 -2.39 18.54 7.83
C ASP A 44 -2.41 17.63 6.60
N LEU A 45 -3.32 17.92 5.68
CA LEU A 45 -3.42 17.24 4.39
C LEU A 45 -2.50 17.96 3.39
N LEU A 46 -1.64 17.22 2.69
CA LEU A 46 -0.69 17.76 1.73
C LEU A 46 -0.93 17.14 0.34
N ILE A 47 -1.23 17.98 -0.64
CA ILE A 47 -1.58 17.60 -2.00
C ILE A 47 -0.41 17.80 -2.95
N ASP A 48 -0.04 16.70 -3.63
CA ASP A 48 1.03 16.62 -4.61
C ASP A 48 2.42 17.06 -4.09
N ALA A 49 3.41 17.03 -4.98
CA ALA A 49 4.75 17.53 -4.67
C ALA A 49 4.77 19.02 -4.33
N ARG A 50 3.77 19.78 -4.81
CA ARG A 50 3.67 21.23 -4.61
C ARG A 50 3.52 21.61 -3.14
N GLU A 51 2.81 20.81 -2.36
CA GLU A 51 2.65 21.03 -0.92
C GLU A 51 3.61 20.15 -0.11
N ASN A 52 3.82 18.89 -0.52
CA ASN A 52 4.66 17.95 0.22
C ASN A 52 6.14 18.36 0.23
N PHE A 53 6.74 18.64 -0.92
CA PHE A 53 8.20 18.86 -0.97
C PHE A 53 8.65 20.11 -0.22
N PRO A 54 7.97 21.27 -0.32
CA PRO A 54 8.31 22.43 0.52
C PRO A 54 8.18 22.10 2.01
N ALA A 55 7.08 21.49 2.43
CA ALA A 55 6.87 21.13 3.84
C ALA A 55 7.97 20.19 4.38
N TRP A 56 8.37 19.19 3.60
CA TRP A 56 9.45 18.27 3.98
C TRP A 56 10.80 18.97 4.06
N LEU A 57 11.13 19.79 3.04
CA LEU A 57 12.40 20.49 2.98
C LEU A 57 12.53 21.54 4.08
N ASP A 58 11.46 22.26 4.39
CA ASP A 58 11.46 23.27 5.45
C ASP A 58 11.60 22.61 6.82
N ALA A 59 10.92 21.48 7.06
CA ALA A 59 11.14 20.69 8.27
C ALA A 59 12.59 20.19 8.37
N ILE A 60 13.12 19.57 7.29
CA ILE A 60 14.51 19.08 7.26
C ILE A 60 15.50 20.21 7.57
N ARG A 61 15.36 21.38 6.93
CA ARG A 61 16.25 22.53 7.16
C ARG A 61 16.15 23.08 8.58
N ALA A 62 14.97 23.00 9.20
CA ALA A 62 14.73 23.43 10.56
C ALA A 62 15.14 22.39 11.62
N ALA A 63 15.59 21.19 11.23
CA ALA A 63 15.95 20.13 12.17
C ALA A 63 17.11 20.54 13.09
N GLU A 64 16.95 20.24 14.38
CA GLU A 64 17.94 20.57 15.41
C GLU A 64 18.58 19.33 16.04
N ARG A 65 17.89 18.19 16.07
CA ARG A 65 18.34 16.98 16.78
C ARG A 65 18.47 15.78 15.86
N GLN A 66 17.42 15.44 15.12
CA GLN A 66 17.41 14.25 14.29
C GLN A 66 16.50 14.33 13.07
N ILE A 67 16.85 13.56 12.06
CA ILE A 67 16.03 13.29 10.88
C ILE A 67 16.07 11.78 10.61
N LEU A 68 14.90 11.13 10.62
CA LEU A 68 14.74 9.77 10.15
C LEU A 68 14.02 9.84 8.79
N PHE A 69 14.69 9.42 7.74
CA PHE A 69 14.22 9.53 6.36
C PHE A 69 14.12 8.13 5.75
N GLU A 70 12.91 7.66 5.46
CA GLU A 70 12.63 6.35 4.85
C GLU A 70 11.89 6.56 3.53
N MET A 71 12.43 5.98 2.44
CA MET A 71 11.93 6.25 1.10
C MET A 71 12.14 5.07 0.14
N TYR A 72 11.08 4.69 -0.56
CA TYR A 72 11.17 3.66 -1.62
C TYR A 72 12.01 4.12 -2.82
N ILE A 73 11.63 5.21 -3.50
CA ILE A 73 12.36 5.74 -4.65
C ILE A 73 13.07 7.03 -4.27
N VAL A 74 14.37 7.05 -4.58
CA VAL A 74 15.17 8.26 -4.58
C VAL A 74 16.00 8.29 -5.86
N ASP A 75 15.83 9.35 -6.66
CA ASP A 75 16.54 9.51 -7.94
C ASP A 75 17.76 10.45 -7.81
N ASP A 76 18.72 10.33 -8.74
CA ASP A 76 19.77 11.33 -8.98
C ASP A 76 19.28 12.34 -10.02
N ASP A 77 18.29 13.16 -9.62
CA ASP A 77 17.82 14.30 -10.39
C ASP A 77 17.85 15.59 -9.58
N GLU A 78 17.30 16.67 -10.13
CA GLU A 78 17.30 17.97 -9.43
C GLU A 78 16.58 17.94 -8.08
N ILE A 79 15.52 17.13 -7.96
CA ILE A 79 14.76 16.99 -6.71
C ILE A 79 15.56 16.14 -5.73
N GLY A 80 16.04 14.98 -6.16
CA GLY A 80 16.88 14.12 -5.33
C GLY A 80 18.11 14.83 -4.78
N ARG A 81 18.79 15.64 -5.60
CA ARG A 81 19.95 16.45 -5.17
C ARG A 81 19.56 17.54 -4.17
N VAL A 82 18.40 18.17 -4.31
CA VAL A 82 17.93 19.17 -3.33
C VAL A 82 17.71 18.54 -1.96
N PHE A 83 17.05 17.37 -1.89
CA PHE A 83 16.85 16.63 -0.64
C PHE A 83 18.18 16.14 -0.06
N ALA A 84 19.02 15.49 -0.87
CA ALA A 84 20.32 15.01 -0.43
C ALA A 84 21.20 16.15 0.11
N ASN A 85 21.23 17.31 -0.56
CA ASN A 85 21.99 18.47 -0.09
C ASN A 85 21.46 19.01 1.24
N ALA A 86 20.14 19.07 1.43
CA ALA A 86 19.54 19.52 2.70
C ALA A 86 19.89 18.56 3.84
N LEU A 87 19.79 17.24 3.63
CA LEU A 87 20.18 16.23 4.61
C LEU A 87 21.68 16.29 4.93
N ALA A 88 22.52 16.41 3.91
CA ALA A 88 23.98 16.54 4.05
C ALA A 88 24.38 17.80 4.85
N GLU A 89 23.68 18.91 4.63
CA GLU A 89 23.92 20.16 5.34
C GLU A 89 23.59 20.00 6.83
N ARG A 90 22.43 19.44 7.17
CA ARG A 90 22.05 19.15 8.57
C ARG A 90 22.99 18.14 9.25
N ALA A 91 23.41 17.10 8.54
CA ALA A 91 24.38 16.15 9.06
C ALA A 91 25.71 16.82 9.43
N ARG A 92 26.23 17.72 8.58
CA ARG A 92 27.43 18.52 8.87
C ARG A 92 27.24 19.50 10.02
N ALA A 93 26.01 19.97 10.23
CA ALA A 93 25.65 20.82 11.37
C ALA A 93 25.51 20.02 12.70
N GLY A 94 25.72 18.71 12.68
CA GLY A 94 25.68 17.84 13.87
C GLY A 94 24.31 17.22 14.16
N VAL A 95 23.32 17.42 13.29
CA VAL A 95 22.01 16.75 13.39
C VAL A 95 22.18 15.27 13.06
N ARG A 96 21.54 14.38 13.84
CA ARG A 96 21.56 12.93 13.57
C ARG A 96 20.70 12.61 12.35
N VAL A 97 21.33 12.25 11.23
CA VAL A 97 20.60 11.93 9.99
C VAL A 97 20.68 10.43 9.71
N LYS A 98 19.54 9.73 9.76
CA LYS A 98 19.37 8.31 9.44
C LYS A 98 18.56 8.19 8.15
N VAL A 99 19.13 7.60 7.12
CA VAL A 99 18.52 7.48 5.78
C VAL A 99 18.36 6.00 5.44
N LEU A 100 17.12 5.57 5.26
CA LEU A 100 16.75 4.22 4.84
C LEU A 100 16.14 4.28 3.44
N ILE A 101 16.70 3.52 2.51
CA ILE A 101 16.28 3.52 1.11
C ILE A 101 16.02 2.09 0.68
N ASP A 102 14.92 1.83 -0.03
CA ASP A 102 14.75 0.52 -0.64
C ASP A 102 15.81 0.28 -1.73
N TRP A 103 16.50 -0.87 -1.70
CA TRP A 103 17.56 -1.15 -2.67
C TRP A 103 17.08 -1.11 -4.13
N LEU A 104 15.88 -1.63 -4.42
CA LEU A 104 15.36 -1.70 -5.78
C LEU A 104 14.90 -0.32 -6.25
N GLY A 105 14.19 0.43 -5.41
CA GLY A 105 13.70 1.76 -5.77
C GLY A 105 14.81 2.83 -5.80
N GLY A 106 15.83 2.71 -4.96
CA GLY A 106 16.93 3.65 -4.83
C GLY A 106 18.12 3.44 -5.76
N TRP A 107 18.16 2.36 -6.54
CA TRP A 107 19.33 2.00 -7.37
C TRP A 107 19.77 3.11 -8.36
N ARG A 108 18.83 3.93 -8.85
CA ARG A 108 19.08 5.05 -9.78
C ARG A 108 19.67 6.28 -9.11
N GLY A 109 19.42 6.48 -7.82
CA GLY A 109 19.96 7.56 -7.02
C GLY A 109 21.24 7.21 -6.25
N ALA A 110 21.70 5.96 -6.33
CA ALA A 110 22.70 5.43 -5.41
C ALA A 110 23.97 6.30 -5.30
N SER A 111 24.45 6.91 -6.39
CA SER A 111 25.61 7.82 -6.39
C SER A 111 25.44 8.99 -5.41
N VAL A 112 24.34 9.74 -5.54
CA VAL A 112 24.06 10.95 -4.75
C VAL A 112 23.76 10.59 -3.30
N TRP A 113 22.97 9.55 -3.08
CA TRP A 113 22.54 9.17 -1.74
C TRP A 113 23.65 8.49 -0.93
N ASN A 114 24.54 7.72 -1.58
CA ASN A 114 25.72 7.17 -0.91
C ASN A 114 26.71 8.25 -0.48
N ALA A 115 26.77 9.38 -1.21
CA ALA A 115 27.64 10.50 -0.84
C ALA A 115 27.29 11.13 0.52
N LEU A 116 26.04 10.93 1.01
CA LEU A 116 25.64 11.39 2.33
C LEU A 116 26.46 10.74 3.45
N ALA A 117 26.95 9.52 3.27
CA ALA A 117 27.78 8.84 4.27
C ALA A 117 29.06 9.64 4.60
N GLY A 118 29.61 10.37 3.62
CA GLY A 118 30.77 11.25 3.82
C GLY A 118 30.48 12.54 4.61
N THR A 119 29.23 12.76 5.03
CA THR A 119 28.78 13.99 5.72
C THR A 119 28.47 13.77 7.20
N GLY A 120 28.56 12.52 7.68
CA GLY A 120 28.14 12.11 9.02
C GLY A 120 26.74 11.50 9.08
N ALA A 121 26.00 11.48 7.97
CA ALA A 121 24.73 10.77 7.88
C ALA A 121 24.95 9.25 7.79
N GLU A 122 24.03 8.47 8.34
CA GLU A 122 24.01 7.02 8.19
C GLU A 122 23.01 6.62 7.11
N VAL A 123 23.48 5.94 6.07
CA VAL A 123 22.67 5.50 4.94
C VAL A 123 22.63 3.99 4.90
N ARG A 124 21.42 3.41 4.84
CA ARG A 124 21.18 1.97 4.70
C ARG A 124 20.28 1.69 3.52
N TYR A 125 20.54 0.56 2.86
CA TYR A 125 19.67 0.03 1.83
C TYR A 125 18.91 -1.18 2.35
N PHE A 126 17.59 -1.15 2.22
CA PHE A 126 16.73 -2.23 2.61
C PHE A 126 16.78 -3.39 1.61
N ASN A 127 17.07 -4.58 2.14
CA ASN A 127 17.08 -5.87 1.45
C ASN A 127 17.74 -5.86 0.05
N PRO A 128 19.03 -5.50 -0.07
CA PRO A 128 19.80 -5.75 -1.29
C PRO A 128 19.92 -7.26 -1.58
N PRO A 129 20.06 -7.69 -2.85
CA PRO A 129 20.29 -9.08 -3.18
C PRO A 129 21.54 -9.61 -2.47
N GLY A 130 21.39 -10.74 -1.78
CA GLY A 130 22.50 -11.34 -1.05
C GLY A 130 22.29 -12.84 -0.85
N PHE A 131 23.40 -13.55 -0.66
CA PHE A 131 23.38 -15.00 -0.47
C PHE A 131 22.86 -15.42 0.92
N ALA A 132 23.00 -14.57 1.95
CA ALA A 132 22.52 -14.90 3.29
C ALA A 132 20.98 -15.03 3.36
N SER A 133 20.26 -14.29 2.51
CA SER A 133 18.80 -14.39 2.38
C SER A 133 18.38 -14.24 0.90
N PRO A 134 18.39 -15.35 0.12
CA PRO A 134 18.27 -15.31 -1.33
C PRO A 134 16.89 -14.85 -1.84
N LEU A 135 15.89 -14.81 -0.96
CA LEU A 135 14.52 -14.37 -1.26
C LEU A 135 14.14 -13.07 -0.56
N ALA A 136 15.00 -12.50 0.31
CA ALA A 136 14.67 -11.26 1.03
C ALA A 136 14.39 -10.09 0.07
N TRP A 137 15.03 -10.09 -1.10
CA TRP A 137 14.81 -9.07 -2.12
C TRP A 137 13.37 -9.02 -2.65
N LEU A 138 12.56 -10.08 -2.47
CA LEU A 138 11.14 -10.10 -2.86
C LEU A 138 10.26 -9.22 -1.97
N ALA A 139 10.61 -9.06 -0.69
CA ALA A 139 9.94 -8.12 0.20
C ALA A 139 10.61 -6.75 0.03
N ARG A 140 9.82 -5.72 -0.27
CA ARG A 140 10.29 -4.34 -0.45
C ARG A 140 9.84 -3.45 0.69
N ASP A 141 10.67 -2.46 0.98
CA ASP A 141 10.25 -1.34 1.82
C ASP A 141 9.57 -0.31 0.93
N HIS A 142 8.24 -0.30 0.97
CA HIS A 142 7.44 0.59 0.16
C HIS A 142 6.94 1.81 0.96
N ARG A 143 7.50 2.05 2.16
CA ARG A 143 7.17 3.21 2.98
C ARG A 143 7.78 4.49 2.42
N LYS A 144 7.09 5.60 2.68
CA LYS A 144 7.61 6.96 2.48
C LYS A 144 7.28 7.77 3.72
N THR A 145 8.23 7.85 4.63
CA THR A 145 8.06 8.55 5.90
C THR A 145 9.29 9.35 6.25
N ILE A 146 9.06 10.53 6.81
CA ILE A 146 10.13 11.41 7.27
C ILE A 146 9.72 11.89 8.65
N THR A 147 10.55 11.67 9.66
CA THR A 147 10.35 12.30 10.98
C THR A 147 11.48 13.27 11.23
N VAL A 148 11.12 14.47 11.71
CA VAL A 148 12.07 15.52 12.04
C VAL A 148 11.90 15.86 13.51
N ASP A 149 12.99 15.67 14.24
CA ASP A 149 13.04 15.73 15.69
C ASP A 149 11.92 14.87 16.31
N ASP A 150 11.31 15.36 17.38
CA ASP A 150 10.11 14.79 17.99
C ASP A 150 8.87 15.67 17.71
N ARG A 151 8.90 16.42 16.59
CA ARG A 151 7.96 17.52 16.33
C ARG A 151 7.00 17.27 15.17
N VAL A 152 7.49 16.66 14.10
CA VAL A 152 6.68 16.41 12.90
C VAL A 152 7.08 15.10 12.23
N GLY A 153 6.08 14.36 11.77
CA GLY A 153 6.24 13.21 10.90
C GLY A 153 5.42 13.36 9.63
N PHE A 154 5.96 12.93 8.51
CA PHE A 154 5.29 12.93 7.22
C PHE A 154 5.03 11.50 6.77
N VAL A 155 3.83 11.22 6.25
CA VAL A 155 3.50 9.93 5.62
C VAL A 155 2.87 10.22 4.27
N SER A 156 3.29 9.50 3.23
CA SER A 156 2.91 9.85 1.87
C SER A 156 2.91 8.67 0.89
N GLY A 157 2.23 8.83 -0.24
CA GLY A 157 2.44 8.03 -1.44
C GLY A 157 3.62 8.51 -2.32
N LEU A 158 4.11 9.73 -2.08
CA LEU A 158 5.13 10.40 -2.87
C LEU A 158 6.54 9.88 -2.61
N CYS A 159 7.34 9.76 -3.68
CA CYS A 159 8.77 9.52 -3.59
C CYS A 159 9.59 10.76 -3.99
N VAL A 160 10.92 10.71 -3.77
CA VAL A 160 11.83 11.80 -4.14
C VAL A 160 12.34 11.58 -5.56
N SER A 161 11.60 12.14 -6.52
CA SER A 161 11.92 12.13 -7.94
C SER A 161 11.18 13.26 -8.66
N ARG A 162 11.73 13.74 -9.77
CA ARG A 162 11.10 14.71 -10.68
C ARG A 162 9.75 14.24 -11.21
N LEU A 163 9.47 12.92 -11.21
CA LEU A 163 8.17 12.38 -11.65
C LEU A 163 6.99 13.04 -10.93
N TRP A 164 7.10 13.28 -9.63
CA TRP A 164 6.03 13.91 -8.83
C TRP A 164 5.92 15.43 -9.02
N GLN A 165 6.99 16.10 -9.45
CA GLN A 165 6.95 17.54 -9.76
C GLN A 165 6.55 17.83 -11.21
N GLY A 166 6.69 16.86 -12.10
CA GLY A 166 6.51 17.04 -13.53
C GLY A 166 7.71 17.71 -14.20
N ASN A 167 7.58 18.02 -15.48
CA ASN A 167 8.57 18.77 -16.24
C ASN A 167 7.88 19.61 -17.32
N PRO A 168 7.66 20.91 -17.06
CA PRO A 168 7.01 21.81 -18.02
C PRO A 168 7.75 21.89 -19.36
N ALA A 169 9.08 21.91 -19.34
CA ALA A 169 9.91 21.97 -20.56
C ALA A 169 9.74 20.73 -21.46
N LYS A 170 9.29 19.59 -20.88
CA LYS A 170 8.97 18.36 -21.60
C LYS A 170 7.47 18.09 -21.72
N ARG A 171 6.61 19.08 -21.37
CA ARG A 171 5.15 18.95 -21.33
C ARG A 171 4.69 17.70 -20.56
N ARG A 172 5.32 17.44 -19.42
CA ARG A 172 4.97 16.35 -18.51
C ARG A 172 4.31 16.94 -17.27
N GLU A 173 3.03 16.68 -17.10
CA GLU A 173 2.30 17.07 -15.89
C GLU A 173 2.78 16.26 -14.66
N PRO A 174 2.75 16.87 -13.46
CA PRO A 174 3.08 16.19 -12.21
C PRO A 174 2.15 15.01 -11.93
N TRP A 175 2.64 14.03 -11.16
CA TRP A 175 1.80 12.96 -10.63
C TRP A 175 0.89 13.50 -9.53
N ARG A 176 -0.37 13.06 -9.54
CA ARG A 176 -1.34 13.35 -8.48
C ARG A 176 -1.13 12.37 -7.33
N ASP A 177 -0.81 12.85 -6.14
CA ASP A 177 -0.52 11.99 -4.99
C ASP A 177 -0.78 12.70 -3.65
N THR A 178 -1.00 11.97 -2.56
CA THR A 178 -1.47 12.54 -1.29
C THR A 178 -0.52 12.16 -0.15
N GLY A 179 -0.18 13.14 0.69
CA GLY A 179 0.53 12.94 1.94
C GLY A 179 -0.10 13.69 3.10
N ILE A 180 0.45 13.49 4.28
CA ILE A 180 0.05 14.18 5.51
C ILE A 180 1.27 14.64 6.30
N ALA A 181 1.12 15.76 7.01
CA ALA A 181 2.00 16.12 8.12
C ALA A 181 1.29 15.80 9.44
N VAL A 182 1.98 15.13 10.34
CA VAL A 182 1.48 14.67 11.63
C VAL A 182 2.29 15.32 12.72
N HIS A 183 1.59 15.96 13.65
CA HIS A 183 2.17 16.57 14.85
C HIS A 183 1.57 15.92 16.11
N GLY A 184 2.38 15.84 17.16
CA GLY A 184 1.95 15.32 18.47
C GLY A 184 2.38 13.86 18.71
N PRO A 185 1.68 13.14 19.60
CA PRO A 185 2.04 11.80 20.06
C PRO A 185 2.33 10.78 18.96
N ALA A 186 1.61 10.84 17.84
CA ALA A 186 1.78 9.90 16.74
C ALA A 186 3.17 9.94 16.08
N VAL A 187 3.94 11.02 16.24
CA VAL A 187 5.34 11.09 15.75
C VAL A 187 6.19 9.98 16.36
N GLY A 188 6.01 9.67 17.65
CA GLY A 188 6.71 8.56 18.31
C GLY A 188 6.39 7.19 17.70
N ALA A 189 5.13 6.99 17.28
CA ALA A 189 4.73 5.76 16.58
C ALA A 189 5.33 5.67 15.16
N LEU A 190 5.48 6.80 14.45
CA LEU A 190 6.18 6.86 13.17
C LEU A 190 7.67 6.55 13.31
N GLN A 191 8.33 7.10 14.33
CA GLN A 191 9.73 6.81 14.64
C GLN A 191 9.96 5.32 14.97
N ARG A 192 9.03 4.69 15.71
CA ARG A 192 9.08 3.24 15.95
C ARG A 192 8.85 2.41 14.69
N ALA A 193 7.95 2.85 13.81
CA ALA A 193 7.73 2.18 12.54
C ALA A 193 9.03 2.20 11.70
N PHE A 194 9.74 3.33 11.67
CA PHE A 194 11.06 3.46 11.06
C PHE A 194 12.10 2.54 11.73
N ALA A 195 12.17 2.54 13.06
CA ALA A 195 13.11 1.70 13.82
C ALA A 195 12.97 0.21 13.46
N LEU A 196 11.73 -0.27 13.32
CA LEU A 196 11.47 -1.66 12.95
C LEU A 196 12.11 -2.06 11.60
N VAL A 197 12.08 -1.19 10.60
CA VAL A 197 12.67 -1.51 9.27
C VAL A 197 14.18 -1.25 9.28
N TRP A 198 14.63 -0.24 10.03
CA TRP A 198 16.05 0.04 10.26
C TRP A 198 16.79 -1.17 10.85
N ASP A 199 16.18 -1.82 11.84
CA ASP A 199 16.70 -3.03 12.51
C ASP A 199 16.73 -4.25 11.59
N VAL A 200 15.81 -4.32 10.62
CA VAL A 200 15.85 -5.37 9.59
C VAL A 200 17.00 -5.11 8.61
N ALA A 201 17.33 -3.84 8.35
CA ALA A 201 18.38 -3.44 7.41
C ALA A 201 19.80 -3.47 8.01
N GLY A 202 19.98 -3.72 9.31
CA GLY A 202 21.29 -3.76 9.96
C GLY A 202 21.21 -3.73 11.49
N ASP A 203 22.20 -3.13 12.15
CA ASP A 203 22.20 -3.03 13.63
C ASP A 203 21.04 -2.19 14.15
N ALA A 204 20.53 -2.55 15.33
CA ALA A 204 19.37 -1.93 15.92
C ALA A 204 19.52 -0.40 16.07
N LEU A 205 18.44 0.34 15.79
CA LEU A 205 18.37 1.77 16.02
C LEU A 205 18.52 2.06 17.51
N THR A 206 19.32 3.05 17.88
CA THR A 206 19.52 3.35 19.30
C THR A 206 18.23 3.90 19.90
N PRO A 207 17.88 3.53 21.16
CA PRO A 207 16.62 3.94 21.79
C PRO A 207 16.39 5.45 21.86
N GLU A 208 17.44 6.27 21.82
CA GLU A 208 17.31 7.73 21.84
C GLU A 208 16.81 8.33 20.52
N CYS A 209 16.67 7.50 19.46
CA CYS A 209 16.17 7.94 18.16
C CYS A 209 14.64 7.91 18.05
N PHE A 210 13.93 7.33 19.03
CA PHE A 210 12.47 7.25 19.00
C PHE A 210 11.87 7.48 20.38
N CYS A 211 10.66 8.05 20.40
CA CYS A 211 9.91 8.34 21.61
C CYS A 211 8.71 7.39 21.78
N GLU A 212 8.26 7.22 23.02
CA GLU A 212 6.93 6.67 23.27
C GLU A 212 5.86 7.72 22.95
N PRO A 213 4.68 7.37 22.41
CA PRO A 213 3.69 8.37 22.00
C PRO A 213 3.22 9.14 23.24
N SER A 214 3.08 8.43 24.36
CA SER A 214 2.71 8.98 25.66
C SER A 214 3.73 9.96 26.25
N SER A 215 4.98 9.99 25.77
CA SER A 215 5.98 10.95 26.23
C SER A 215 5.99 12.26 25.44
N LEU A 216 5.26 12.33 24.33
CA LEU A 216 5.19 13.52 23.49
C LEU A 216 3.97 14.39 23.84
N PRO A 217 4.07 15.73 23.71
CA PRO A 217 2.98 16.62 24.06
C PRO A 217 1.81 16.49 23.07
N HIS A 218 0.60 16.68 23.60
CA HIS A 218 -0.59 16.85 22.77
C HIS A 218 -0.54 18.22 22.08
N VAL A 219 -0.94 18.26 20.81
CA VAL A 219 -0.93 19.48 19.97
C VAL A 219 -2.27 19.75 19.29
N GLY A 220 -3.22 18.83 19.40
CA GLY A 220 -4.57 18.94 18.85
C GLY A 220 -5.47 17.80 19.34
N ASP A 221 -6.63 17.64 18.72
CA ASP A 221 -7.66 16.69 19.18
C ASP A 221 -7.84 15.47 18.24
N VAL A 222 -7.02 15.37 17.20
CA VAL A 222 -7.13 14.28 16.20
C VAL A 222 -6.72 12.96 16.83
N THR A 223 -7.60 11.96 16.68
CA THR A 223 -7.32 10.56 17.00
C THR A 223 -6.91 9.83 15.73
N LEU A 224 -5.81 9.08 15.79
CA LEU A 224 -5.32 8.32 14.65
C LEU A 224 -4.58 7.05 15.08
N ARG A 225 -4.40 6.12 14.14
CA ARG A 225 -3.55 4.92 14.27
C ARG A 225 -2.48 4.93 13.20
N VAL A 226 -1.25 4.63 13.62
CA VAL A 226 -0.13 4.35 12.70
C VAL A 226 -0.12 2.85 12.44
N VAL A 227 -0.54 2.45 11.24
CA VAL A 227 -0.63 1.05 10.82
C VAL A 227 0.66 0.67 10.09
N ALA A 228 1.63 0.16 10.84
CA ALA A 228 2.91 -0.29 10.31
C ALA A 228 2.79 -1.70 9.71
N GLY A 229 2.59 -1.77 8.40
CA GLY A 229 2.51 -3.04 7.66
C GLY A 229 3.87 -3.73 7.61
N THR A 230 3.88 -5.03 7.93
CA THR A 230 5.02 -5.93 7.74
C THR A 230 4.55 -7.19 7.00
N PRO A 231 5.45 -7.91 6.32
CA PRO A 231 5.07 -9.10 5.57
C PRO A 231 4.31 -10.11 6.43
N ASN A 232 3.22 -10.64 5.90
CA ASN A 232 2.27 -11.57 6.53
C ASN A 232 1.42 -11.02 7.69
N ALA A 233 1.59 -9.77 8.14
CA ALA A 233 0.77 -9.20 9.22
C ALA A 233 -0.65 -8.81 8.76
N ALA A 234 -0.80 -8.45 7.47
CA ALA A 234 -2.07 -8.14 6.82
C ALA A 234 -2.95 -7.10 7.57
N GLY A 235 -2.33 -6.16 8.30
CA GLY A 235 -3.05 -5.21 9.14
C GLY A 235 -3.97 -4.30 8.33
N THR A 236 -3.41 -3.61 7.33
CA THR A 236 -4.17 -2.73 6.43
C THR A 236 -5.24 -3.50 5.64
N TYR A 237 -4.95 -4.74 5.20
CA TYR A 237 -5.95 -5.57 4.51
C TYR A 237 -7.18 -5.87 5.37
N ARG A 238 -6.95 -6.28 6.63
CA ARG A 238 -8.03 -6.53 7.59
C ARG A 238 -8.76 -5.25 7.95
N LEU A 239 -8.06 -4.12 8.01
CA LEU A 239 -8.66 -2.80 8.24
C LEU A 239 -9.58 -2.42 7.08
N ASP A 240 -9.09 -2.51 5.84
CA ASP A 240 -9.87 -2.19 4.64
C ASP A 240 -11.13 -3.07 4.54
N LEU A 241 -11.04 -4.37 4.85
CA LEU A 241 -12.21 -5.27 4.93
C LEU A 241 -13.20 -4.84 6.03
N THR A 242 -12.68 -4.41 7.18
CA THR A 242 -13.49 -3.96 8.32
C THR A 242 -14.23 -2.68 7.95
N ILE A 243 -13.54 -1.69 7.38
CA ILE A 243 -14.13 -0.43 6.92
C ILE A 243 -15.19 -0.68 5.85
N ALA A 244 -14.91 -1.54 4.86
CA ALA A 244 -15.91 -1.92 3.87
C ALA A 244 -17.15 -2.60 4.47
N SER A 245 -17.04 -3.20 5.66
CA SER A 245 -18.16 -3.85 6.35
C SER A 245 -18.95 -2.91 7.25
N VAL A 246 -18.37 -1.78 7.68
CA VAL A 246 -19.02 -0.84 8.63
C VAL A 246 -19.43 0.48 8.00
N ALA A 247 -18.93 0.80 6.80
CA ALA A 247 -19.31 2.00 6.06
C ALA A 247 -20.83 2.02 5.80
N HIS A 248 -21.45 3.18 6.01
CA HIS A 248 -22.91 3.33 6.04
C HIS A 248 -23.45 4.25 4.93
N GLU A 249 -22.79 5.38 4.69
CA GLU A 249 -23.21 6.36 3.69
C GLU A 249 -22.35 6.26 2.42
N TYR A 250 -21.02 6.26 2.57
CA TYR A 250 -20.11 6.18 1.45
C TYR A 250 -18.75 5.59 1.82
N LEU A 251 -18.11 4.97 0.83
CA LEU A 251 -16.72 4.52 0.90
C LEU A 251 -16.02 4.88 -0.41
N TRP A 252 -15.15 5.88 -0.36
CA TRP A 252 -14.41 6.34 -1.53
C TRP A 252 -12.94 5.97 -1.41
N LEU A 253 -12.42 5.34 -2.45
CA LEU A 253 -11.09 4.76 -2.50
C LEU A 253 -10.33 5.37 -3.68
N THR A 254 -9.07 5.70 -3.45
CA THR A 254 -8.10 6.03 -4.50
C THR A 254 -6.93 5.08 -4.41
N ASP A 255 -6.56 4.43 -5.51
CA ASP A 255 -5.44 3.50 -5.52
C ASP A 255 -4.72 3.46 -6.87
N ALA A 256 -3.39 3.46 -6.83
CA ALA A 256 -2.55 3.43 -8.03
C ALA A 256 -2.54 2.06 -8.74
N TYR A 257 -2.74 0.96 -8.01
CA TYR A 257 -2.57 -0.40 -8.55
C TYR A 257 -3.60 -1.37 -7.97
N PHE A 258 -4.88 -1.06 -8.20
CA PHE A 258 -5.97 -1.88 -7.68
C PHE A 258 -5.96 -3.27 -8.34
N VAL A 259 -5.62 -4.28 -7.54
CA VAL A 259 -5.73 -5.70 -7.87
C VAL A 259 -6.30 -6.40 -6.64
N GLY A 260 -7.56 -6.05 -6.33
CA GLY A 260 -8.25 -6.51 -5.13
C GLY A 260 -8.35 -8.03 -5.03
N THR A 261 -8.28 -8.55 -3.80
CA THR A 261 -8.56 -9.96 -3.55
C THR A 261 -10.04 -10.26 -3.78
N ALA A 262 -10.37 -11.54 -3.94
CA ALA A 262 -11.76 -11.97 -4.02
C ALA A 262 -12.59 -11.50 -2.82
N ALA A 263 -12.06 -11.64 -1.59
CA ALA A 263 -12.76 -11.22 -0.39
C ALA A 263 -12.96 -9.70 -0.34
N TYR A 264 -11.97 -8.90 -0.75
CA TYR A 264 -12.10 -7.45 -0.76
C TYR A 264 -13.11 -6.95 -1.80
N VAL A 265 -13.06 -7.51 -3.02
CA VAL A 265 -14.06 -7.23 -4.06
C VAL A 265 -15.48 -7.59 -3.57
N GLN A 266 -15.63 -8.72 -2.88
CA GLN A 266 -16.93 -9.11 -2.30
C GLN A 266 -17.40 -8.18 -1.18
N ALA A 267 -16.49 -7.67 -0.35
CA ALA A 267 -16.83 -6.71 0.70
C ALA A 267 -17.32 -5.38 0.10
N LEU A 268 -16.61 -4.83 -0.88
CA LEU A 268 -17.05 -3.62 -1.61
C LEU A 268 -18.39 -3.83 -2.32
N ALA A 269 -18.56 -5.00 -2.94
CA ALA A 269 -19.81 -5.38 -3.60
C ALA A 269 -20.98 -5.61 -2.62
N ALA A 270 -20.71 -5.99 -1.38
CA ALA A 270 -21.74 -6.11 -0.34
C ALA A 270 -22.19 -4.71 0.09
N ALA A 271 -21.26 -3.83 0.44
CA ALA A 271 -21.55 -2.45 0.80
C ALA A 271 -22.36 -1.72 -0.29
N ALA A 272 -21.93 -1.81 -1.56
CA ALA A 272 -22.66 -1.17 -2.66
C ALA A 272 -24.09 -1.71 -2.84
N ARG A 273 -24.32 -3.02 -2.60
CA ARG A 273 -25.66 -3.62 -2.65
C ARG A 273 -26.55 -3.22 -1.49
N ASP A 274 -25.95 -2.90 -0.35
CA ASP A 274 -26.64 -2.38 0.82
C ASP A 274 -26.93 -0.86 0.71
N GLY A 275 -26.56 -0.24 -0.41
CA GLY A 275 -26.89 1.15 -0.74
C GLY A 275 -25.80 2.17 -0.42
N VAL A 276 -24.64 1.73 0.08
CA VAL A 276 -23.46 2.58 0.33
C VAL A 276 -22.92 3.10 -1.01
N ASP A 277 -22.59 4.39 -1.09
CA ASP A 277 -21.93 4.96 -2.27
C ASP A 277 -20.45 4.57 -2.30
N VAL A 278 -20.16 3.43 -2.94
CA VAL A 278 -18.79 2.92 -3.08
C VAL A 278 -18.18 3.41 -4.39
N ARG A 279 -17.07 4.13 -4.30
CA ARG A 279 -16.35 4.68 -5.46
C ARG A 279 -14.87 4.28 -5.44
N LEU A 280 -14.34 3.90 -6.59
CA LEU A 280 -12.94 3.56 -6.79
C LEU A 280 -12.34 4.45 -7.88
N LEU A 281 -11.36 5.27 -7.52
CA LEU A 281 -10.58 6.08 -8.42
C LEU A 281 -9.21 5.44 -8.65
N VAL A 282 -8.85 5.25 -9.92
CA VAL A 282 -7.66 4.52 -10.37
C VAL A 282 -6.97 5.28 -11.52
N PRO A 283 -5.72 4.99 -11.87
CA PRO A 283 -5.05 5.65 -12.98
C PRO A 283 -5.65 5.23 -14.33
N GLY A 284 -5.92 6.19 -15.22
CA GLY A 284 -6.22 5.90 -16.62
C GLY A 284 -4.98 5.50 -17.43
N VAL A 285 -3.81 6.01 -17.03
CA VAL A 285 -2.49 5.65 -17.55
C VAL A 285 -1.64 5.14 -16.38
N SER A 286 -0.89 4.06 -16.58
CA SER A 286 0.05 3.52 -15.60
C SER A 286 1.47 3.57 -16.15
N ASP A 287 2.41 3.89 -15.26
CA ASP A 287 3.86 3.76 -15.44
C ASP A 287 4.33 2.30 -15.61
N ILE A 288 3.50 1.31 -15.29
CA ILE A 288 3.74 -0.11 -15.53
C ILE A 288 2.92 -0.57 -16.77
N PRO A 289 3.57 -0.77 -17.94
CA PRO A 289 2.87 -0.97 -19.23
C PRO A 289 1.93 -2.19 -19.30
N LEU A 290 2.11 -3.18 -18.42
CA LEU A 290 1.36 -4.45 -18.46
C LEU A 290 0.11 -4.45 -17.56
N ILE A 291 -0.06 -3.47 -16.67
CA ILE A 291 -1.16 -3.46 -15.67
C ILE A 291 -2.47 -2.91 -16.27
N SER A 292 -2.40 -1.87 -17.11
CA SER A 292 -3.59 -1.15 -17.62
C SER A 292 -4.64 -2.04 -18.34
N PRO A 293 -4.27 -3.05 -19.16
CA PRO A 293 -5.28 -3.95 -19.76
C PRO A 293 -5.89 -4.96 -18.78
N VAL A 294 -5.14 -5.32 -17.72
CA VAL A 294 -5.55 -6.31 -16.71
C VAL A 294 -6.51 -5.68 -15.71
N SER A 295 -6.32 -4.39 -15.39
CA SER A 295 -7.12 -3.67 -14.41
C SER A 295 -8.59 -3.51 -14.85
N ARG A 296 -8.85 -3.22 -16.13
CA ARG A 296 -10.24 -3.06 -16.64
C ARG A 296 -11.08 -4.34 -16.58
N VAL A 297 -10.46 -5.51 -16.70
CA VAL A 297 -11.16 -6.80 -16.51
C VAL A 297 -11.53 -6.99 -15.04
N ALA A 298 -10.68 -6.53 -14.12
CA ALA A 298 -10.92 -6.61 -12.68
C ALA A 298 -12.07 -5.71 -12.20
N TYR A 299 -12.47 -4.68 -12.97
CA TYR A 299 -13.56 -3.77 -12.59
C TYR A 299 -14.95 -4.36 -12.80
N LYS A 300 -15.12 -5.33 -13.71
CA LYS A 300 -16.45 -5.83 -14.07
C LYS A 300 -17.29 -6.31 -12.86
N PRO A 301 -16.77 -7.14 -11.93
CA PRO A 301 -17.54 -7.57 -10.77
C PRO A 301 -17.93 -6.44 -9.82
N LEU A 302 -17.14 -5.37 -9.76
CA LEU A 302 -17.43 -4.17 -8.97
C LEU A 302 -18.57 -3.39 -9.61
N LEU A 303 -18.47 -3.12 -10.91
CA LEU A 303 -19.49 -2.42 -11.70
C LEU A 303 -20.83 -3.16 -11.69
N ASP A 304 -20.82 -4.49 -11.84
CA ASP A 304 -22.04 -5.33 -11.76
C ASP A 304 -22.72 -5.22 -10.38
N ALA A 305 -21.97 -4.91 -9.31
CA ALA A 305 -22.48 -4.78 -7.95
C ALA A 305 -22.91 -3.35 -7.58
N GLY A 306 -22.73 -2.37 -8.47
CA GLY A 306 -23.08 -0.97 -8.24
C GLY A 306 -21.94 -0.09 -7.71
N VAL A 307 -20.73 -0.65 -7.56
CA VAL A 307 -19.53 0.16 -7.28
C VAL A 307 -19.22 1.01 -8.51
N ARG A 308 -18.96 2.30 -8.29
CA ARG A 308 -18.57 3.24 -9.36
C ARG A 308 -17.06 3.26 -9.50
N VAL A 309 -16.55 3.21 -10.72
CA VAL A 309 -15.12 3.20 -11.00
C VAL A 309 -14.77 4.37 -11.90
N PHE A 310 -13.71 5.10 -11.57
CA PHE A 310 -13.24 6.27 -12.31
C PHE A 310 -11.78 6.10 -12.70
N GLU A 311 -11.43 6.45 -13.93
CA GLU A 311 -10.05 6.52 -14.40
C GLU A 311 -9.59 7.97 -14.46
N TRP A 312 -8.48 8.28 -13.78
CA TRP A 312 -7.82 9.58 -13.82
C TRP A 312 -7.34 9.92 -15.24
N ASP A 313 -7.60 11.15 -15.70
CA ASP A 313 -7.27 11.59 -17.05
C ASP A 313 -5.91 12.30 -17.17
N GLY A 314 -5.28 12.62 -16.03
CA GLY A 314 -3.91 13.17 -16.01
C GLY A 314 -2.81 12.13 -16.23
N THR A 315 -1.55 12.52 -16.03
CA THR A 315 -0.38 11.69 -16.38
C THR A 315 -0.23 10.44 -15.52
N MET A 316 -0.43 10.55 -14.21
CA MET A 316 -0.42 9.43 -13.28
C MET A 316 -1.15 9.83 -12.00
N LEU A 317 -1.94 8.89 -11.47
CA LEU A 317 -2.49 8.97 -10.11
C LEU A 317 -1.74 7.97 -9.24
N HIS A 318 -1.06 8.44 -8.20
CA HIS A 318 -0.23 7.59 -7.35
C HIS A 318 -0.65 7.62 -5.87
N ALA A 319 -1.77 8.25 -5.54
CA ALA A 319 -2.33 8.24 -4.19
C ALA A 319 -2.81 6.83 -3.77
N LYS A 320 -2.74 6.56 -2.46
CA LYS A 320 -3.38 5.40 -1.80
C LYS A 320 -4.17 5.92 -0.61
N THR A 321 -5.43 6.23 -0.85
CA THR A 321 -6.29 6.88 0.14
C THR A 321 -7.66 6.26 0.21
N ALA A 322 -8.29 6.42 1.36
CA ALA A 322 -9.68 6.02 1.57
C ALA A 322 -10.37 7.05 2.47
N VAL A 323 -11.68 7.25 2.27
CA VAL A 323 -12.52 8.07 3.15
C VAL A 323 -13.90 7.44 3.27
N ALA A 324 -14.44 7.40 4.48
CA ALA A 324 -15.74 6.80 4.78
C ALA A 324 -16.56 7.70 5.72
N ASP A 325 -17.84 7.87 5.37
CA ASP A 325 -18.90 8.46 6.20
C ASP A 325 -18.58 9.82 6.86
N GLY A 326 -17.64 10.57 6.28
CA GLY A 326 -17.20 11.87 6.80
C GLY A 326 -16.59 11.81 8.21
N ILE A 327 -16.18 10.62 8.68
CA ILE A 327 -15.63 10.40 10.04
C ILE A 327 -14.27 9.71 10.03
N TRP A 328 -13.96 8.96 8.97
CA TRP A 328 -12.76 8.15 8.89
C TRP A 328 -12.04 8.38 7.56
N ALA A 329 -10.72 8.44 7.62
CA ALA A 329 -9.87 8.50 6.44
C ALA A 329 -8.60 7.68 6.61
N ARG A 330 -7.99 7.28 5.49
CA ARG A 330 -6.66 6.65 5.44
C ARG A 330 -5.81 7.33 4.39
N VAL A 331 -4.55 7.58 4.74
CA VAL A 331 -3.49 8.03 3.83
C VAL A 331 -2.25 7.20 4.12
N GLY A 332 -1.58 6.71 3.08
CA GLY A 332 -0.40 5.87 3.27
C GLY A 332 0.24 5.39 1.98
N SER A 333 1.03 4.33 2.11
CA SER A 333 1.78 3.73 1.01
C SER A 333 1.16 2.44 0.46
N THR A 334 0.24 1.79 1.21
CA THR A 334 -0.34 0.49 0.85
C THR A 334 -1.22 0.59 -0.39
N ASN A 335 -0.81 -0.10 -1.46
CA ASN A 335 -1.69 -0.31 -2.61
C ASN A 335 -2.71 -1.43 -2.34
N LEU A 336 -3.86 -1.38 -3.03
CA LEU A 336 -4.93 -2.37 -2.91
C LEU A 336 -4.63 -3.66 -3.72
N ASN A 337 -3.52 -4.32 -3.40
CA ASN A 337 -3.09 -5.58 -4.00
C ASN A 337 -2.33 -6.49 -3.00
N LEU A 338 -2.20 -7.78 -3.34
CA LEU A 338 -1.57 -8.77 -2.46
C LEU A 338 -0.10 -8.48 -2.14
N ALA A 339 0.64 -7.84 -3.04
CA ALA A 339 2.05 -7.55 -2.79
C ALA A 339 2.19 -6.53 -1.65
N SER A 340 1.42 -5.43 -1.69
CA SER A 340 1.38 -4.43 -0.60
C SER A 340 0.76 -5.00 0.68
N TRP A 341 -0.36 -5.74 0.59
CA TRP A 341 -1.03 -6.25 1.80
C TRP A 341 -0.27 -7.38 2.53
N MET A 342 0.49 -8.21 1.82
CA MET A 342 1.10 -9.42 2.39
C MET A 342 2.62 -9.47 2.26
N GLY A 343 3.21 -8.82 1.26
CA GLY A 343 4.61 -9.02 0.88
C GLY A 343 5.56 -7.88 1.25
N ASN A 344 5.08 -6.64 1.25
CA ASN A 344 5.90 -5.45 1.47
C ASN A 344 5.78 -4.91 2.90
N TYR A 345 6.76 -4.10 3.26
CA TYR A 345 6.64 -3.17 4.37
C TYR A 345 5.91 -1.93 3.86
N GLU A 346 4.84 -1.55 4.55
CA GLU A 346 3.99 -0.42 4.19
C GLU A 346 3.68 0.39 5.45
N LEU A 347 3.24 1.63 5.27
CA LEU A 347 2.85 2.51 6.36
C LEU A 347 1.61 3.30 5.97
N ASP A 348 0.57 3.17 6.78
CA ASP A 348 -0.66 3.94 6.64
C ASP A 348 -1.01 4.63 7.95
N VAL A 349 -1.69 5.76 7.85
CA VAL A 349 -2.30 6.41 8.99
C VAL A 349 -3.81 6.38 8.81
N ALA A 350 -4.50 5.73 9.74
CA ALA A 350 -5.95 5.71 9.83
C ALA A 350 -6.39 6.81 10.80
N ILE A 351 -7.18 7.77 10.31
CA ILE A 351 -7.51 9.01 11.02
C ILE A 351 -9.01 9.02 11.31
N GLU A 352 -9.36 9.21 12.57
CA GLU A 352 -10.73 9.32 13.07
C GLU A 352 -11.00 10.77 13.47
N ASP A 353 -11.27 11.60 12.46
CA ASP A 353 -11.58 13.01 12.64
C ASP A 353 -12.51 13.52 11.52
N ARG A 354 -13.60 14.20 11.91
CA ARG A 354 -14.61 14.69 10.97
C ARG A 354 -14.07 15.76 10.04
N ALA A 355 -13.31 16.72 10.58
CA ALA A 355 -12.80 17.84 9.80
C ALA A 355 -11.79 17.35 8.75
N PHE A 356 -10.91 16.42 9.14
CA PHE A 356 -9.96 15.79 8.23
C PHE A 356 -10.67 14.94 7.16
N ALA A 357 -11.63 14.09 7.56
CA ALA A 357 -12.39 13.26 6.62
C ALA A 357 -13.18 14.10 5.59
N GLN A 358 -13.73 15.24 6.00
CA GLN A 358 -14.37 16.18 5.08
C GLN A 358 -13.39 16.79 4.08
N ARG A 359 -12.17 17.18 4.49
CA ARG A 359 -11.13 17.65 3.57
C ARG A 359 -10.73 16.56 2.57
N MET A 360 -10.61 15.32 3.03
CA MET A 360 -10.34 14.16 2.16
C MET A 360 -11.46 13.91 1.16
N ALA A 361 -12.72 14.00 1.58
CA ALA A 361 -13.88 13.87 0.69
C ALA A 361 -13.93 15.00 -0.35
N ALA A 362 -13.64 16.24 0.05
CA ALA A 362 -13.54 17.38 -0.86
C ALA A 362 -12.43 17.19 -1.89
N GLN A 363 -11.25 16.73 -1.45
CA GLN A 363 -10.15 16.42 -2.37
C GLN A 363 -10.52 15.30 -3.35
N TYR A 364 -11.18 14.24 -2.87
CA TYR A 364 -11.65 13.15 -3.73
C TYR A 364 -12.62 13.66 -4.80
N ALA A 365 -13.57 14.53 -4.41
CA ALA A 365 -14.49 15.15 -5.35
C ALA A 365 -13.76 16.00 -6.40
N ALA A 366 -12.75 16.78 -6.01
CA ALA A 366 -11.90 17.52 -6.94
C ALA A 366 -11.12 16.60 -7.88
N ASP A 367 -10.63 15.45 -7.40
CA ASP A 367 -9.96 14.46 -8.24
C ASP A 367 -10.93 13.84 -9.28
N LEU A 368 -12.22 13.71 -8.96
CA LEU A 368 -13.24 13.25 -9.91
C LEU A 368 -13.53 14.24 -11.04
N GLU A 369 -13.30 15.54 -10.85
CA GLU A 369 -13.47 16.55 -11.92
C GLU A 369 -12.46 16.34 -13.07
N HIS A 370 -11.38 15.62 -12.82
CA HIS A 370 -10.34 15.25 -13.77
C HIS A 370 -10.27 13.74 -14.03
N SER A 371 -11.43 13.07 -13.92
CA SER A 371 -11.55 11.63 -14.11
C SER A 371 -12.75 11.26 -14.96
N THR A 372 -12.60 10.19 -15.73
CA THR A 372 -13.67 9.63 -16.54
C THR A 372 -14.28 8.40 -15.86
N GLU A 373 -15.60 8.38 -15.69
CA GLU A 373 -16.31 7.21 -15.16
C GLU A 373 -16.23 6.03 -16.14
N ILE A 374 -16.02 4.84 -15.59
CA ILE A 374 -16.03 3.57 -16.30
C ILE A 374 -17.39 2.91 -16.13
N VAL A 375 -18.04 2.59 -17.24
CA VAL A 375 -19.40 2.08 -17.29
C VAL A 375 -19.48 0.73 -17.99
N LEU A 376 -20.53 -0.03 -17.66
CA LEU A 376 -20.92 -1.22 -18.41
C LEU A 376 -21.85 -0.83 -19.56
N THR A 377 -21.47 -1.15 -20.78
CA THR A 377 -22.35 -1.03 -21.96
C THR A 377 -23.49 -2.06 -21.92
N LYS A 378 -24.52 -1.88 -22.77
CA LYS A 378 -25.63 -2.86 -22.95
C LYS A 378 -25.18 -4.30 -23.24
N ARG A 379 -23.95 -4.49 -23.74
CA ARG A 379 -23.34 -5.81 -24.01
C ARG A 379 -22.45 -6.31 -22.85
N HIS A 380 -22.57 -5.73 -21.65
CA HIS A 380 -21.72 -5.99 -20.48
C HIS A 380 -20.21 -5.85 -20.75
N ARG A 381 -19.85 -4.92 -21.65
CA ARG A 381 -18.44 -4.55 -21.89
C ARG A 381 -18.11 -3.29 -21.12
N VAL A 382 -16.95 -3.30 -20.46
CA VAL A 382 -16.38 -2.17 -19.72
C VAL A 382 -15.86 -1.12 -20.72
N ARG A 383 -16.29 0.13 -20.58
CA ARG A 383 -15.85 1.28 -21.40
C ARG A 383 -15.81 2.57 -20.58
N LYS A 384 -15.05 3.56 -21.05
CA LYS A 384 -15.19 4.94 -20.58
C LYS A 384 -16.58 5.48 -20.96
N ALA A 385 -17.18 6.29 -20.08
CA ALA A 385 -18.50 6.86 -20.29
C ALA A 385 -18.58 7.70 -21.58
N GLU A 386 -17.51 8.41 -21.95
CA GLU A 386 -17.42 9.18 -23.20
C GLU A 386 -17.55 8.31 -24.47
N ASP A 387 -17.16 7.03 -24.38
CA ASP A 387 -17.17 6.05 -25.49
C ASP A 387 -18.44 5.16 -25.51
N ALA A 388 -19.41 5.43 -24.62
CA ALA A 388 -20.58 4.60 -24.40
C ALA A 388 -21.88 5.40 -24.66
N GLU A 389 -22.79 4.83 -25.46
CA GLU A 389 -24.17 5.34 -25.52
C GLU A 389 -24.80 5.26 -24.11
N PRO A 390 -25.41 6.36 -23.59
CA PRO A 390 -25.91 6.39 -22.23
C PRO A 390 -26.95 5.28 -22.00
N VAL A 391 -26.77 4.53 -20.92
CA VAL A 391 -27.80 3.63 -20.41
C VAL A 391 -28.08 4.07 -18.99
N GLU A 392 -29.32 4.47 -18.70
CA GLU A 392 -29.77 4.70 -17.33
C GLU A 392 -29.46 3.46 -16.49
N ALA A 393 -28.66 3.65 -15.44
CA ALA A 393 -28.38 2.62 -14.46
C ALA A 393 -29.69 2.28 -13.73
N LYS A 394 -30.34 1.18 -14.13
CA LYS A 394 -31.43 0.62 -13.33
C LYS A 394 -30.80 0.08 -12.03
N ARG A 395 -31.18 0.68 -10.90
CA ARG A 395 -31.01 0.07 -9.57
C ARG A 395 -31.55 -1.36 -9.65
N ALA A 396 -30.66 -2.34 -9.55
CA ALA A 396 -31.05 -3.74 -9.61
C ALA A 396 -31.85 -4.06 -8.34
N ALA A 397 -33.13 -4.39 -8.52
CA ALA A 397 -33.97 -4.91 -7.46
C ALA A 397 -33.34 -6.19 -6.88
N SER A 398 -33.40 -6.32 -5.56
CA SER A 398 -32.95 -7.49 -4.80
C SER A 398 -33.45 -8.79 -5.44
N GLY A 399 -32.54 -9.60 -5.99
CA GLY A 399 -32.94 -10.77 -6.76
C GLY A 399 -31.81 -11.78 -6.93
N SER A 400 -31.86 -12.81 -6.08
CA SER A 400 -31.11 -14.08 -6.14
C SER A 400 -29.61 -14.01 -5.81
N ALA A 401 -29.31 -14.41 -4.58
CA ALA A 401 -28.01 -14.78 -4.02
C ALA A 401 -27.23 -15.89 -4.79
N GLY A 402 -27.70 -16.36 -5.94
CA GLY A 402 -27.11 -17.46 -6.70
C GLY A 402 -26.07 -17.11 -7.78
N ARG A 403 -25.81 -15.83 -8.09
CA ARG A 403 -24.95 -15.45 -9.25
C ARG A 403 -23.70 -14.63 -8.96
N VAL A 404 -23.39 -14.34 -7.69
CA VAL A 404 -22.21 -13.53 -7.34
C VAL A 404 -20.96 -14.38 -7.03
N ALA A 405 -21.10 -15.71 -6.90
CA ALA A 405 -19.97 -16.63 -6.66
C ALA A 405 -19.10 -16.91 -7.91
N ALA A 406 -19.03 -15.99 -8.86
CA ALA A 406 -18.52 -16.28 -10.21
C ALA A 406 -17.40 -15.38 -10.73
N GLY A 407 -17.15 -14.21 -10.14
CA GLY A 407 -16.37 -13.17 -10.82
C GLY A 407 -15.01 -12.83 -10.22
N ALA A 408 -14.60 -13.45 -9.12
CA ALA A 408 -13.32 -13.14 -8.48
C ALA A 408 -12.34 -14.29 -8.68
N VAL A 409 -11.65 -14.24 -9.80
CA VAL A 409 -10.76 -15.32 -10.24
C VAL A 409 -9.43 -14.67 -10.57
N SER A 410 -8.47 -14.82 -9.64
CA SER A 410 -7.07 -14.50 -9.89
C SER A 410 -6.58 -15.28 -11.12
N VAL A 411 -5.51 -14.80 -11.77
CA VAL A 411 -4.92 -15.40 -12.98
C VAL A 411 -4.76 -16.93 -12.90
N GLY A 412 -4.54 -17.49 -11.70
CA GLY A 412 -4.47 -18.94 -11.47
C GLY A 412 -5.78 -19.69 -11.65
N SER A 413 -6.92 -19.11 -11.27
CA SER A 413 -8.23 -19.74 -11.41
C SER A 413 -8.81 -19.64 -12.82
N ALA A 414 -8.39 -18.67 -13.64
CA ALA A 414 -8.78 -18.62 -15.06
C ALA A 414 -8.11 -19.76 -15.84
N LEU A 415 -6.84 -20.03 -15.53
CA LEU A 415 -6.09 -21.18 -16.05
C LEU A 415 -6.72 -22.50 -15.56
N SER A 416 -7.08 -22.58 -14.27
CA SER A 416 -7.75 -23.75 -13.70
C SER A 416 -9.15 -23.99 -14.28
N ALA A 417 -9.95 -22.95 -14.51
CA ALA A 417 -11.27 -23.04 -15.11
C ALA A 417 -11.22 -23.45 -16.59
N ALA A 418 -10.22 -22.96 -17.35
CA ALA A 418 -9.96 -23.38 -18.72
C ALA A 418 -9.50 -24.85 -18.82
N LEU A 419 -8.71 -25.33 -17.84
CA LEU A 419 -8.26 -26.72 -17.77
C LEU A 419 -9.34 -27.70 -17.25
N THR A 420 -10.27 -27.23 -16.41
CA THR A 420 -11.32 -28.07 -15.80
C THR A 420 -12.66 -28.01 -16.52
N ASN A 421 -12.76 -27.24 -17.62
CA ASN A 421 -13.94 -27.13 -18.49
C ASN A 421 -15.26 -26.80 -17.75
N ARG A 422 -15.17 -26.14 -16.58
CA ARG A 422 -16.34 -25.89 -15.72
C ARG A 422 -17.16 -24.66 -16.12
N ARG A 423 -16.72 -23.84 -17.10
CA ARG A 423 -17.42 -22.63 -17.57
C ARG A 423 -17.07 -22.22 -19.01
N PRO A 424 -18.01 -21.58 -19.75
CA PRO A 424 -17.70 -20.91 -21.00
C PRO A 424 -16.95 -19.60 -20.73
N LEU A 425 -15.76 -19.47 -21.34
CA LEU A 425 -14.87 -18.32 -21.21
C LEU A 425 -15.39 -17.11 -22.02
N GLY A 426 -15.28 -15.91 -21.46
CA GLY A 426 -15.64 -14.66 -22.14
C GLY A 426 -14.59 -14.20 -23.18
N ALA A 427 -14.95 -13.25 -24.05
CA ALA A 427 -14.06 -12.77 -25.11
C ALA A 427 -12.75 -12.12 -24.60
N ALA A 428 -12.80 -11.47 -23.43
CA ALA A 428 -11.61 -10.91 -22.78
C ALA A 428 -10.68 -12.00 -22.22
N GLU A 429 -11.25 -13.06 -21.65
CA GLU A 429 -10.53 -14.22 -21.10
C GLU A 429 -9.89 -15.05 -22.23
N ALA A 430 -10.59 -15.18 -23.37
CA ALA A 430 -10.04 -15.78 -24.58
C ALA A 430 -8.81 -15.01 -25.11
N GLY A 431 -8.86 -13.68 -25.09
CA GLY A 431 -7.71 -12.85 -25.47
C GLY A 431 -6.49 -13.06 -24.56
N LEU A 432 -6.69 -13.24 -23.26
CA LEU A 432 -5.61 -13.56 -22.32
C LEU A 432 -5.03 -14.96 -22.58
N LEU A 433 -5.89 -15.96 -22.81
CA LEU A 433 -5.46 -17.33 -23.12
C LEU A 433 -4.64 -17.40 -24.41
N VAL A 434 -5.02 -16.65 -25.45
CA VAL A 434 -4.23 -16.56 -26.70
C VAL A 434 -2.84 -15.98 -26.43
N LYS A 435 -2.74 -14.90 -25.64
CA LYS A 435 -1.44 -14.31 -25.28
C LYS A 435 -0.57 -15.29 -24.48
N MET A 436 -1.16 -16.01 -23.52
CA MET A 436 -0.47 -17.04 -22.74
C MET A 436 -0.02 -18.21 -23.63
N ALA A 437 -0.85 -18.66 -24.57
CA ALA A 437 -0.50 -19.71 -25.52
C ALA A 437 0.65 -19.29 -26.45
N VAL A 438 0.59 -18.07 -26.99
CA VAL A 438 1.68 -17.50 -27.81
C VAL A 438 2.98 -17.42 -27.00
N LEU A 439 2.93 -16.94 -25.75
CA LEU A 439 4.10 -16.89 -24.87
C LEU A 439 4.67 -18.29 -24.61
N ALA A 440 3.82 -19.28 -24.34
CA ALA A 440 4.23 -20.66 -24.15
C ALA A 440 4.89 -21.25 -25.41
N LEU A 441 4.35 -20.97 -26.59
CA LEU A 441 4.93 -21.39 -27.88
C LEU A 441 6.27 -20.70 -28.15
N ILE A 442 6.39 -19.40 -27.88
CA ILE A 442 7.67 -18.68 -27.98
C ILE A 442 8.70 -19.31 -27.05
N LEU A 443 8.33 -19.58 -25.79
CA LEU A 443 9.24 -20.21 -24.82
C LEU A 443 9.64 -21.62 -25.28
N ALA A 444 8.73 -22.40 -25.85
CA ALA A 444 9.03 -23.71 -26.42
C ALA A 444 10.02 -23.61 -27.58
N VAL A 445 9.83 -22.66 -28.50
CA VAL A 445 10.75 -22.39 -29.63
C VAL A 445 12.11 -21.92 -29.13
N LEU A 446 12.15 -21.00 -28.17
CA LEU A 446 13.40 -20.52 -27.56
C LEU A 446 14.16 -21.66 -26.87
N THR A 447 13.45 -22.54 -26.16
CA THR A 447 14.04 -23.72 -25.50
C THR A 447 14.60 -24.71 -26.53
N ALA A 448 13.88 -24.93 -27.63
CA ALA A 448 14.28 -25.86 -28.68
C ALA A 448 15.47 -25.35 -29.52
N LEU A 449 15.45 -24.07 -29.91
CA LEU A 449 16.46 -23.47 -30.79
C LEU A 449 17.68 -22.95 -30.03
N TRP A 450 17.47 -22.43 -28.82
CA TRP A 450 18.53 -21.88 -27.97
C TRP A 450 18.38 -22.36 -26.54
N PRO A 451 18.57 -23.67 -26.28
CA PRO A 451 18.44 -24.24 -24.94
C PRO A 451 19.33 -23.52 -23.93
N ARG A 452 20.47 -22.96 -24.35
CA ARG A 452 21.35 -22.17 -23.50
C ARG A 452 20.69 -20.88 -22.98
N VAL A 453 19.87 -20.20 -23.78
CA VAL A 453 19.19 -18.96 -23.36
C VAL A 453 18.20 -19.22 -22.23
N VAL A 454 17.63 -20.43 -22.15
CA VAL A 454 16.71 -20.84 -21.08
C VAL A 454 17.47 -21.52 -19.93
N ALA A 455 18.42 -22.40 -20.24
CA ALA A 455 19.16 -23.19 -19.26
C ALA A 455 20.15 -22.36 -18.43
N TRP A 456 20.79 -21.33 -19.00
CA TRP A 456 21.75 -20.51 -18.25
C TRP A 456 21.08 -19.68 -17.14
N PRO A 457 19.95 -18.99 -17.38
CA PRO A 457 19.20 -18.35 -16.30
C PRO A 457 18.74 -19.33 -15.23
N LEU A 458 18.20 -20.50 -15.61
CA LEU A 458 17.77 -21.53 -14.66
C LEU A 458 18.95 -22.09 -13.85
N GLY A 459 20.08 -22.35 -14.51
CA GLY A 459 21.32 -22.80 -13.87
C GLY A 459 21.89 -21.75 -12.93
N PHE A 460 21.84 -20.46 -13.30
CA PHE A 460 22.23 -19.35 -12.44
C PHE A 460 21.34 -19.27 -11.20
N ILE A 461 20.01 -19.36 -11.36
CA ILE A 461 19.06 -19.38 -10.24
C ILE A 461 19.35 -20.56 -9.32
N ALA A 462 19.54 -21.77 -9.87
CA ALA A 462 19.86 -22.95 -9.09
C ALA A 462 21.20 -22.82 -8.35
N ALA A 463 22.24 -22.31 -9.01
CA ALA A 463 23.54 -22.04 -8.40
C ALA A 463 23.44 -20.99 -7.28
N TRP A 464 22.68 -19.92 -7.50
CA TRP A 464 22.41 -18.88 -6.51
C TRP A 464 21.76 -19.47 -5.25
N PHE A 465 20.70 -20.28 -5.40
CA PHE A 465 20.05 -20.95 -4.28
C PHE A 465 20.98 -21.94 -3.57
N GLY A 466 21.74 -22.73 -4.33
CA GLY A 466 22.71 -23.68 -3.78
C GLY A 466 23.75 -22.99 -2.90
N VAL A 467 24.38 -21.92 -3.40
CA VAL A 467 25.34 -21.10 -2.64
C VAL A 467 24.66 -20.45 -1.44
N ALA A 468 23.48 -19.86 -1.63
CA ALA A 468 22.75 -19.17 -0.58
C ALA A 468 22.35 -20.09 0.58
N TRP A 469 21.86 -21.30 0.30
CA TRP A 469 21.54 -22.28 1.34
C TRP A 469 22.79 -22.74 2.11
N LEU A 470 23.92 -22.93 1.43
CA LEU A 470 25.19 -23.25 2.08
C LEU A 470 25.65 -22.12 3.01
N VAL A 471 25.58 -20.86 2.55
CA VAL A 471 25.91 -19.68 3.36
C VAL A 471 24.99 -19.58 4.57
N LYS A 472 23.67 -19.70 4.37
CA LYS A 472 22.68 -19.64 5.45
C LYS A 472 22.90 -20.75 6.48
N ALA A 473 23.18 -21.98 6.03
CA ALA A 473 23.51 -23.08 6.92
C ALA A 473 24.79 -22.82 7.73
N ALA A 474 25.82 -22.22 7.12
CA ALA A 474 27.05 -21.84 7.81
C ALA A 474 26.83 -20.75 8.86
N VAL A 475 26.03 -19.72 8.54
CA VAL A 475 25.65 -18.66 9.50
C VAL A 475 24.89 -19.26 10.67
N LEU A 476 23.85 -20.07 10.43
CA LEU A 476 23.07 -20.71 11.48
C LEU A 476 23.93 -21.58 12.40
N ARG A 477 24.88 -22.35 11.84
CA ARG A 477 25.81 -23.17 12.65
C ARG A 477 26.74 -22.34 13.53
N ARG A 478 27.11 -21.13 13.10
CA ARG A 478 27.95 -20.21 13.90
C ARG A 478 27.17 -19.48 14.98
N SER A 479 25.85 -19.34 14.80
CA SER A 479 24.97 -18.62 15.72
C SER A 479 24.31 -19.51 16.77
N LEU A 480 24.39 -20.84 16.64
CA LEU A 480 23.86 -21.77 17.64
C LEU A 480 24.87 -21.92 18.81
N PRO A 481 24.43 -21.79 20.08
CA PRO A 481 25.27 -22.15 21.21
C PRO A 481 25.62 -23.65 21.16
N PRO A 482 26.77 -24.07 21.72
CA PRO A 482 27.14 -25.48 21.75
C PRO A 482 26.04 -26.29 22.45
N GLU A 483 25.69 -27.45 21.88
CA GLU A 483 24.74 -28.37 22.50
C GLU A 483 25.18 -28.69 23.94
N PRO A 484 24.28 -28.57 24.94
CA PRO A 484 24.61 -29.05 26.28
C PRO A 484 24.96 -30.54 26.19
N PRO A 485 25.97 -31.01 26.94
CA PRO A 485 26.35 -32.42 26.92
C PRO A 485 25.12 -33.27 27.28
N ALA A 486 24.87 -34.30 26.47
CA ALA A 486 23.76 -35.22 26.66
C ALA A 486 23.74 -35.75 28.11
N GLU A 487 22.65 -35.50 28.84
CA GLU A 487 22.47 -36.08 30.17
C GLU A 487 22.55 -37.61 30.07
N PRO A 488 23.35 -38.27 30.92
CA PRO A 488 23.41 -39.73 30.91
C PRO A 488 22.03 -40.30 31.24
N SER A 489 21.50 -41.07 30.29
CA SER A 489 20.24 -41.82 30.42
C SER A 489 20.13 -42.47 31.81
N PRO A 490 19.02 -42.27 32.54
CA PRO A 490 18.86 -42.88 33.85
C PRO A 490 18.91 -44.39 33.69
N ARG A 491 19.98 -45.00 34.24
CA ARG A 491 20.12 -46.45 34.35
C ARG A 491 18.83 -46.97 34.98
N SER A 492 18.16 -47.87 34.25
CA SER A 492 16.99 -48.60 34.72
C SER A 492 17.29 -49.19 36.10
N GLY A 493 16.60 -48.68 37.13
CA GLY A 493 16.62 -49.26 38.45
C GLY A 493 16.19 -50.72 38.36
N ARG A 494 17.09 -51.61 38.76
CA ARG A 494 16.80 -53.00 39.07
C ARG A 494 15.71 -52.98 40.16
N LYS A 495 14.52 -53.51 39.84
CA LYS A 495 13.54 -53.89 40.85
C LYS A 495 14.00 -55.21 41.44
N ASP A 496 14.50 -55.19 42.66
CA ASP A 496 14.47 -56.35 43.54
C ASP A 496 13.14 -56.27 44.30
N GLU A 497 12.13 -57.00 43.80
CA GLU A 497 11.06 -57.71 44.54
C GLU A 497 10.12 -58.44 43.56
#